data_AF-A0A5N5LJH8-F1
#
_entry.id   AF-A0A5N5LJH8-F1
#
_cell.length_a   1.000
_cell.length_b   1.000
_cell.length_c   1.000
_cell.angle_alpha   90.00
_cell.angle_beta   90.00
_cell.angle_gamma   90.00
#
_symmetry.space_group_name_H-M   'P 1'
#
loop_
_entity.id
_entity.type
_entity.pdbx_description
1 polymer ?
#
loop_
_entity_poly.entity_id
_entity_poly.type
_entity_poly.pdbx_seq_one_letter_code
_entity_poly.pdbx_strand_id
1 'polypeptide(L)'
;MSASTNSPGAAVTTSAQAASFSSSGGSGYRRRAIDGDGGYFPFLNSPNRTTFKAGPNIAARGLVCLVNSSSDPTTNFAGFFQLNAVSDSDSEGNILEAYYSWYLASAGVGSNVFSEVSVFFLKGDAPTKYTGNPMTDPNVISDIATSQFFINGDNATTTMAPASVETPLAITLFTPRQGQNVGLNGSGWDVDLVVVNNDPAANYFSPSNGVTPLYHDNFTDPNFKPGVVSEALPGLVVLSSTSTLAGGNATNLANLFQIGAVTGVKNNTITEFWMTWLVGAAFAGVGQESNLTIYVVNGTAPPTIGTAPTNIISNIVQVNFNISSNVQTTGTGSSPAITIGAASNIAASAGALILGILAFLV
;
A
#
# COMPACT_ATOMS: atom_id res chain seq x y z
N MET A 1 23.44 -61.21 41.04
CA MET A 1 23.91 -59.81 41.21
C MET A 1 24.29 -59.35 39.81
N SER A 2 23.76 -58.31 39.18
CA SER A 2 23.04 -57.11 39.62
C SER A 2 22.24 -56.55 38.43
N ALA A 3 21.03 -56.10 38.76
CA ALA A 3 20.15 -55.10 38.12
C ALA A 3 20.00 -55.00 36.58
N SER A 4 18.77 -55.32 36.15
CA SER A 4 18.10 -54.88 34.94
C SER A 4 17.67 -53.41 35.02
N THR A 5 17.78 -52.67 33.92
CA THR A 5 16.97 -51.46 33.66
C THR A 5 16.45 -51.49 32.22
N ASN A 6 15.13 -51.55 32.07
CA ASN A 6 14.41 -51.26 30.84
C ASN A 6 14.32 -49.74 30.66
N SER A 7 14.46 -49.24 29.43
CA SER A 7 13.77 -48.01 28.99
C SER A 7 13.60 -47.97 27.47
N PRO A 8 12.48 -47.41 26.96
CA PRO A 8 12.01 -47.57 25.58
C PRO A 8 12.60 -46.51 24.63
N GLY A 9 12.62 -46.84 23.34
CA GLY A 9 13.14 -45.99 22.26
C GLY A 9 12.45 -44.63 22.16
N ALA A 10 13.26 -43.57 22.16
CA ALA A 10 12.83 -42.20 21.93
C ALA A 10 12.70 -41.92 20.44
N ALA A 11 11.57 -41.30 20.08
CA ALA A 11 11.28 -40.78 18.75
C ALA A 11 12.28 -39.69 18.35
N VAL A 12 12.79 -39.78 17.12
CA VAL A 12 13.63 -38.76 16.52
C VAL A 12 12.74 -37.60 16.07
N THR A 13 12.65 -36.55 16.88
CA THR A 13 12.18 -35.22 16.44
C THR A 13 13.36 -34.49 15.81
N THR A 14 13.41 -34.43 14.48
CA THR A 14 14.29 -33.48 13.78
C THR A 14 13.69 -32.08 13.91
N SER A 15 14.15 -31.32 14.89
CA SER A 15 13.99 -29.87 14.92
C SER A 15 14.79 -29.27 13.76
N ALA A 16 14.09 -28.66 12.80
CA ALA A 16 14.74 -27.86 11.77
C ALA A 16 15.42 -26.67 12.47
N GLN A 17 16.76 -26.65 12.44
CA GLN A 17 17.57 -25.53 12.90
C GLN A 17 17.20 -24.26 12.13
N ALA A 18 16.72 -23.25 12.86
CA ALA A 18 16.63 -21.90 12.36
C ALA A 18 18.05 -21.40 12.00
N ALA A 19 18.29 -21.14 10.72
CA ALA A 19 19.54 -20.56 10.26
C ALA A 19 19.67 -19.12 10.79
N SER A 20 20.57 -18.93 11.74
CA SER A 20 20.93 -17.61 12.26
C SER A 20 21.82 -16.87 11.26
N PHE A 21 21.26 -15.94 10.50
CA PHE A 21 22.03 -15.04 9.66
C PHE A 21 22.35 -13.74 10.44
N SER A 22 23.63 -13.56 10.78
CA SER A 22 24.16 -12.30 11.29
C SER A 22 24.58 -11.40 10.13
N SER A 23 23.91 -10.27 9.93
CA SER A 23 24.40 -9.18 9.08
C SER A 23 24.67 -7.95 9.93
N SER A 24 25.95 -7.68 10.20
CA SER A 24 26.46 -6.40 10.67
C SER A 24 26.54 -5.44 9.48
N GLY A 25 25.74 -4.36 9.49
CA GLY A 25 25.87 -3.24 8.56
C GLY A 25 24.55 -2.82 7.92
N GLY A 26 24.08 -1.60 8.25
CA GLY A 26 22.96 -0.92 7.60
C GLY A 26 21.76 -0.73 8.52
N SER A 27 21.57 0.49 9.03
CA SER A 27 20.30 0.92 9.63
C SER A 27 19.25 1.00 8.52
N GLY A 28 18.56 -0.10 8.23
CA GLY A 28 17.66 -0.18 7.08
C GLY A 28 16.61 -1.28 7.22
N TYR A 29 15.35 -0.86 7.25
CA TYR A 29 14.17 -1.55 6.72
C TYR A 29 13.83 -2.97 7.21
N ARG A 30 14.46 -3.46 8.27
CA ARG A 30 14.10 -4.75 8.90
C ARG A 30 13.91 -4.56 10.39
N ARG A 31 12.67 -4.33 10.83
CA ARG A 31 12.34 -4.74 12.20
C ARG A 31 12.26 -6.25 12.20
N ARG A 32 13.13 -6.89 13.01
CA ARG A 32 13.05 -8.33 13.28
C ARG A 32 11.66 -8.64 13.82
N ALA A 33 11.13 -9.82 13.45
CA ALA A 33 10.24 -10.53 14.34
C ALA A 33 10.99 -10.70 15.67
N ILE A 34 10.51 -10.06 16.74
CA ILE A 34 10.88 -10.52 18.07
C ILE A 34 10.21 -11.89 18.18
N ASP A 35 11.03 -12.93 18.35
CA ASP A 35 10.59 -14.31 18.39
C ASP A 35 9.45 -14.46 19.41
N GLY A 36 8.24 -14.81 18.94
CA GLY A 36 7.08 -15.09 19.80
C GLY A 36 5.73 -14.54 19.33
N ASP A 37 5.68 -13.36 18.69
CA ASP A 37 4.40 -12.64 18.57
C ASP A 37 3.66 -12.80 17.24
N GLY A 38 4.23 -13.49 16.25
CA GLY A 38 3.56 -13.71 14.96
C GLY A 38 3.05 -12.46 14.25
N GLY A 39 3.63 -11.29 14.56
CA GLY A 39 3.12 -9.97 14.18
C GLY A 39 3.39 -9.56 12.73
N TYR A 40 2.54 -8.66 12.26
CA TYR A 40 2.69 -7.88 11.03
C TYR A 40 3.83 -6.85 11.16
N PHE A 41 4.53 -6.55 10.06
CA PHE A 41 5.47 -5.43 10.01
C PHE A 41 5.45 -4.73 8.65
N PRO A 42 5.69 -3.39 8.60
CA PRO A 42 5.85 -2.69 7.35
C PRO A 42 6.96 -3.33 6.53
N PHE A 43 6.66 -3.65 5.28
CA PHE A 43 7.53 -4.46 4.46
C PHE A 43 7.52 -3.97 3.03
N LEU A 44 8.72 -3.98 2.46
CA LEU A 44 8.95 -3.69 1.07
C LEU A 44 9.57 -4.91 0.40
N ASN A 45 8.78 -5.57 -0.44
CA ASN A 45 9.21 -6.67 -1.30
C ASN A 45 9.40 -6.13 -2.72
N SER A 46 10.57 -6.38 -3.31
CA SER A 46 10.85 -5.96 -4.69
C SER A 46 10.76 -7.16 -5.64
N PRO A 47 10.14 -7.01 -6.82
CA PRO A 47 10.18 -8.02 -7.90
C PRO A 47 11.59 -8.42 -8.33
N ASN A 48 12.58 -7.55 -8.10
CA ASN A 48 13.99 -7.81 -8.41
C ASN A 48 14.70 -8.66 -7.34
N ARG A 49 13.98 -9.13 -6.31
CA ARG A 49 14.54 -9.97 -5.23
C ARG A 49 14.08 -11.41 -5.33
N THR A 50 14.95 -12.34 -4.91
CA THR A 50 14.68 -13.79 -4.93
C THR A 50 13.56 -14.24 -3.98
N THR A 51 13.15 -13.38 -3.05
CA THR A 51 12.04 -13.61 -2.13
C THR A 51 10.67 -13.32 -2.76
N PHE A 52 10.63 -12.70 -3.95
CA PHE A 52 9.39 -12.34 -4.64
C PHE A 52 8.85 -13.51 -5.46
N LYS A 53 7.86 -14.21 -4.92
CA LYS A 53 7.22 -15.37 -5.56
C LYS A 53 5.88 -15.69 -4.91
N ALA A 54 5.06 -16.48 -5.60
CA ALA A 54 3.89 -17.10 -5.00
C ALA A 54 4.24 -17.90 -3.74
N GLY A 55 3.30 -17.94 -2.81
CA GLY A 55 3.39 -18.59 -1.51
C GLY A 55 2.97 -17.65 -0.38
N PRO A 56 3.30 -18.00 0.87
CA PRO A 56 2.99 -17.18 2.04
C PRO A 56 3.75 -15.85 2.02
N ASN A 57 3.11 -14.79 2.50
CA ASN A 57 3.77 -13.51 2.71
C ASN A 57 4.58 -13.54 4.02
N ILE A 58 5.87 -13.21 3.95
CA ILE A 58 6.76 -13.25 5.11
C ILE A 58 6.46 -12.14 6.14
N ALA A 59 5.80 -11.07 5.73
CA ALA A 59 5.45 -9.92 6.55
C ALA A 59 3.96 -9.88 6.96
N ALA A 60 3.16 -10.80 6.44
CA ALA A 60 1.74 -10.94 6.74
C ALA A 60 1.42 -12.42 6.95
N ARG A 61 1.73 -12.92 8.15
CA ARG A 61 1.46 -14.33 8.49
C ARG A 61 -0.03 -14.60 8.39
N GLY A 62 -0.38 -15.72 7.78
CA GLY A 62 -1.77 -16.13 7.58
C GLY A 62 -2.45 -15.51 6.36
N LEU A 63 -1.84 -14.51 5.69
CA LEU A 63 -2.42 -13.94 4.48
C LEU A 63 -2.53 -14.96 3.36
N VAL A 64 -3.74 -15.14 2.85
CA VAL A 64 -4.05 -15.92 1.67
C VAL A 64 -4.64 -14.98 0.61
N CYS A 65 -4.10 -15.06 -0.60
CA CYS A 65 -4.64 -14.38 -1.78
C CYS A 65 -4.79 -15.41 -2.90
N LEU A 66 -6.01 -15.59 -3.41
CA LEU A 66 -6.32 -16.53 -4.49
C LEU A 66 -6.82 -15.75 -5.70
N VAL A 67 -6.40 -16.19 -6.89
CA VAL A 67 -6.83 -15.61 -8.16
C VAL A 67 -7.38 -16.72 -9.05
N ASN A 68 -8.68 -16.65 -9.37
CA ASN A 68 -9.37 -17.72 -10.10
C ASN A 68 -8.86 -17.91 -11.54
N SER A 69 -8.33 -16.87 -12.15
CA SER A 69 -7.83 -16.85 -13.53
C SER A 69 -6.34 -17.22 -13.63
N SER A 70 -5.70 -17.54 -12.50
CA SER A 70 -4.34 -18.07 -12.50
C SER A 70 -4.29 -19.50 -13.08
N SER A 71 -3.09 -19.94 -13.47
CA SER A 71 -2.88 -21.30 -13.99
C SER A 71 -3.16 -22.40 -12.96
N ASP A 72 -3.09 -22.09 -11.67
CA ASP A 72 -3.49 -22.94 -10.56
C ASP A 72 -4.20 -22.08 -9.49
N PRO A 73 -5.55 -22.07 -9.49
CA PRO A 73 -6.37 -21.27 -8.57
C PRO A 73 -6.18 -21.56 -7.08
N THR A 74 -5.51 -22.67 -6.74
CA THR A 74 -5.18 -23.00 -5.34
C THR A 74 -3.90 -22.33 -4.87
N THR A 75 -3.12 -21.75 -5.78
CA THR A 75 -1.86 -21.06 -5.46
C THR A 75 -2.14 -19.85 -4.58
N ASN A 76 -1.43 -19.75 -3.45
CA ASN A 76 -1.45 -18.55 -2.64
C ASN A 76 -0.55 -17.48 -3.26
N PHE A 77 -1.10 -16.33 -3.65
CA PHE A 77 -0.37 -15.20 -4.24
C PHE A 77 0.10 -14.18 -3.20
N ALA A 78 -0.10 -14.42 -1.90
CA ALA A 78 0.25 -13.47 -0.83
C ALA A 78 1.72 -13.02 -0.84
N GLY A 79 2.64 -13.90 -1.25
CA GLY A 79 4.07 -13.59 -1.39
C GLY A 79 4.41 -12.57 -2.48
N PHE A 80 3.46 -12.20 -3.35
CA PHE A 80 3.63 -11.16 -4.36
C PHE A 80 3.23 -9.75 -3.91
N PHE A 81 2.65 -9.57 -2.72
CA PHE A 81 2.42 -8.21 -2.21
C PHE A 81 3.76 -7.51 -1.99
N GLN A 82 3.93 -6.34 -2.64
CA GLN A 82 5.17 -5.56 -2.60
C GLN A 82 5.20 -4.60 -1.43
N LEU A 83 4.09 -3.92 -1.15
CA LEU A 83 4.02 -2.89 -0.11
C LEU A 83 3.09 -3.35 1.00
N ASN A 84 3.63 -3.43 2.20
CA ASN A 84 2.87 -3.56 3.43
C ASN A 84 3.14 -2.29 4.24
N ALA A 85 2.13 -1.45 4.45
CA ALA A 85 2.24 -0.20 5.19
C ALA A 85 1.32 -0.16 6.41
N VAL A 86 1.72 0.56 7.45
CA VAL A 86 0.82 0.94 8.55
C VAL A 86 0.17 2.25 8.17
N SER A 87 -1.14 2.23 7.96
CA SER A 87 -1.90 3.44 7.69
C SER A 87 -2.46 4.04 8.98
N ASP A 88 -2.72 3.24 10.01
CA ASP A 88 -3.18 3.72 11.32
C ASP A 88 -2.59 2.92 12.51
N SER A 89 -2.32 3.64 13.59
CA SER A 89 -1.85 3.07 14.85
C SER A 89 -2.36 3.87 16.04
N ASP A 90 -2.58 3.20 17.18
CA ASP A 90 -2.91 3.89 18.42
C ASP A 90 -1.69 4.56 19.07
N SER A 91 -1.92 5.25 20.20
CA SER A 91 -0.87 5.93 20.96
C SER A 91 0.18 5.02 21.57
N GLU A 92 -0.10 3.72 21.66
CA GLU A 92 0.83 2.70 22.19
C GLU A 92 1.65 2.05 21.05
N GLY A 93 1.31 2.36 19.79
CA GLY A 93 1.95 1.81 18.60
C GLY A 93 1.35 0.48 18.16
N ASN A 94 0.18 0.09 18.67
CA ASN A 94 -0.57 -1.04 18.14
C ASN A 94 -1.12 -0.69 16.75
N ILE A 95 -1.00 -1.62 15.81
CA ILE A 95 -1.39 -1.41 14.41
C ILE A 95 -2.90 -1.63 14.30
N LEU A 96 -3.63 -0.58 13.87
CA LEU A 96 -5.08 -0.60 13.73
C LEU A 96 -5.50 -0.82 12.27
N GLU A 97 -4.71 -0.32 11.32
CA GLU A 97 -4.98 -0.44 9.90
C GLU A 97 -3.66 -0.68 9.14
N ALA A 98 -3.71 -1.62 8.19
CA ALA A 98 -2.58 -2.01 7.35
C ALA A 98 -2.99 -2.06 5.89
N TYR A 99 -2.16 -1.50 5.02
CA TYR A 99 -2.35 -1.53 3.57
C TYR A 99 -1.46 -2.60 2.97
N TYR A 100 -2.02 -3.33 2.01
CA TYR A 100 -1.34 -4.38 1.25
C TYR A 100 -1.49 -4.07 -0.23
N SER A 101 -0.39 -3.73 -0.89
CA SER A 101 -0.38 -3.39 -2.32
C SER A 101 0.32 -4.47 -3.12
N TRP A 102 -0.38 -4.97 -4.13
CA TRP A 102 0.17 -5.89 -5.13
C TRP A 102 0.13 -5.25 -6.52
N TYR A 103 1.31 -4.93 -7.08
CA TYR A 103 1.47 -4.53 -8.48
C TYR A 103 1.64 -5.76 -9.37
N LEU A 104 0.74 -5.92 -10.34
CA LEU A 104 0.79 -6.99 -11.32
C LEU A 104 1.42 -6.49 -12.62
N ALA A 105 2.72 -6.72 -12.76
CA ALA A 105 3.49 -6.27 -13.92
C ALA A 105 3.27 -7.12 -15.20
N SER A 106 2.62 -8.27 -15.10
CA SER A 106 2.43 -9.18 -16.24
C SER A 106 1.10 -9.92 -16.19
N ALA A 107 0.66 -10.37 -17.36
CA ALA A 107 -0.52 -11.20 -17.57
C ALA A 107 -0.41 -12.62 -16.97
N GLY A 108 0.46 -12.86 -15.97
CA GLY A 108 0.61 -14.16 -15.32
C GLY A 108 -0.68 -14.68 -14.65
N VAL A 109 -1.67 -13.82 -14.50
CA VAL A 109 -3.03 -14.14 -14.03
C VAL A 109 -4.10 -13.99 -15.13
N GLY A 110 -3.68 -13.83 -16.39
CA GLY A 110 -4.54 -13.74 -17.58
C GLY A 110 -4.54 -12.36 -18.28
N SER A 111 -5.17 -12.30 -19.45
CA SER A 111 -5.39 -11.10 -20.27
C SER A 111 -6.71 -11.24 -21.03
N ASN A 112 -7.47 -10.15 -21.16
CA ASN A 112 -8.84 -10.14 -21.68
C ASN A 112 -9.74 -11.17 -21.00
N VAL A 113 -9.68 -11.23 -19.66
CA VAL A 113 -10.33 -12.26 -18.86
C VAL A 113 -11.04 -11.64 -17.66
N PHE A 114 -12.20 -12.22 -17.30
CA PHE A 114 -12.83 -11.94 -16.01
C PHE A 114 -12.11 -12.71 -14.92
N SER A 115 -11.71 -11.96 -13.89
CA SER A 115 -10.95 -12.46 -12.76
C SER A 115 -11.69 -12.15 -11.47
N GLU A 116 -11.48 -13.01 -10.50
CA GLU A 116 -11.90 -12.85 -9.12
C GLU A 116 -10.67 -13.05 -8.23
N VAL A 117 -10.46 -12.09 -7.34
CA VAL A 117 -9.48 -12.18 -6.25
C VAL A 117 -10.22 -12.40 -4.95
N SER A 118 -9.75 -13.37 -4.17
CA SER A 118 -10.21 -13.61 -2.80
C SER A 118 -9.04 -13.42 -1.84
N VAL A 119 -9.23 -12.62 -0.79
CA VAL A 119 -8.23 -12.34 0.25
C VAL A 119 -8.82 -12.60 1.63
N PHE A 120 -8.08 -13.31 2.48
CA PHE A 120 -8.45 -13.59 3.86
C PHE A 120 -7.21 -13.96 4.69
N PHE A 121 -7.38 -14.02 6.01
CA PHE A 121 -6.36 -14.42 6.96
C PHE A 121 -6.69 -15.75 7.63
N LEU A 122 -5.71 -16.63 7.68
CA LEU A 122 -5.70 -17.83 8.50
C LEU A 122 -5.04 -17.58 9.86
N LYS A 123 -5.47 -18.33 10.86
CA LYS A 123 -4.79 -18.46 12.14
C LYS A 123 -3.47 -19.21 11.91
N GLY A 124 -2.35 -18.52 12.11
CA GLY A 124 -1.02 -19.11 11.94
C GLY A 124 -0.46 -18.89 10.54
N ASP A 125 0.41 -19.79 10.08
CA ASP A 125 1.06 -19.64 8.77
C ASP A 125 0.12 -20.05 7.63
N ALA A 126 0.03 -19.19 6.61
CA ALA A 126 -0.66 -19.55 5.38
C ALA A 126 0.12 -20.63 4.62
N PRO A 127 -0.55 -21.54 3.92
CA PRO A 127 0.12 -22.51 3.07
C PRO A 127 0.54 -21.89 1.74
N THR A 128 1.43 -22.58 1.01
CA THR A 128 1.79 -22.23 -0.38
C THR A 128 0.62 -22.45 -1.35
N LYS A 129 -0.26 -23.40 -1.03
CA LYS A 129 -1.53 -23.65 -1.73
C LYS A 129 -2.66 -23.78 -0.74
N TYR A 130 -3.80 -23.17 -1.02
CA TYR A 130 -5.02 -23.30 -0.25
C TYR A 130 -6.07 -24.07 -1.05
N THR A 131 -6.51 -25.21 -0.51
CA THR A 131 -7.49 -26.11 -1.13
C THR A 131 -8.78 -26.24 -0.31
N GLY A 132 -8.87 -25.52 0.80
CA GLY A 132 -10.05 -25.51 1.66
C GLY A 132 -11.18 -24.65 1.10
N ASN A 133 -12.27 -24.55 1.87
CA ASN A 133 -13.34 -23.59 1.62
C ASN A 133 -13.28 -22.51 2.71
N PRO A 134 -12.92 -21.26 2.38
CA PRO A 134 -12.68 -20.24 3.39
C PRO A 134 -13.96 -19.91 4.18
N MET A 135 -15.15 -20.11 3.59
CA MET A 135 -16.44 -19.87 4.25
C MET A 135 -16.72 -20.83 5.42
N THR A 136 -16.02 -21.97 5.47
CA THR A 136 -16.26 -23.04 6.45
C THR A 136 -15.00 -23.46 7.20
N ASP A 137 -13.84 -22.93 6.83
CA ASP A 137 -12.57 -23.27 7.44
C ASP A 137 -12.45 -22.60 8.82
N PRO A 138 -12.37 -23.36 9.92
CA PRO A 138 -12.33 -22.82 11.27
C PRO A 138 -11.04 -22.04 11.57
N ASN A 139 -10.04 -22.11 10.69
CA ASN A 139 -8.81 -21.34 10.82
C ASN A 139 -8.92 -19.95 10.19
N VAL A 140 -9.97 -19.61 9.44
CA VAL A 140 -10.14 -18.26 8.91
C VAL A 140 -10.50 -17.31 10.07
N ILE A 141 -9.73 -16.23 10.24
CA ILE A 141 -9.85 -15.26 11.34
C ILE A 141 -10.25 -13.86 10.89
N SER A 142 -10.47 -13.67 9.59
CA SER A 142 -10.96 -12.43 9.00
C SER A 142 -12.28 -12.67 8.28
N ASP A 143 -12.88 -11.59 7.79
CA ASP A 143 -13.79 -11.68 6.65
C ASP A 143 -13.06 -12.18 5.39
N ILE A 144 -13.83 -12.54 4.37
CA ILE A 144 -13.32 -12.98 3.07
C ILE A 144 -13.63 -11.89 2.07
N ALA A 145 -12.63 -11.07 1.78
CA ALA A 145 -12.75 -10.01 0.81
C ALA A 145 -12.69 -10.63 -0.59
N THR A 146 -13.73 -10.39 -1.40
CA THR A 146 -13.78 -10.83 -2.80
C THR A 146 -13.97 -9.64 -3.72
N SER A 147 -13.27 -9.63 -4.84
CA SER A 147 -13.40 -8.60 -5.86
C SER A 147 -13.35 -9.22 -7.24
N GLN A 148 -14.32 -8.85 -8.07
CA GLN A 148 -14.42 -9.27 -9.47
C GLN A 148 -14.04 -8.10 -10.38
N PHE A 149 -13.21 -8.36 -11.38
CA PHE A 149 -12.73 -7.36 -12.31
C PHE A 149 -12.40 -7.99 -13.66
N PHE A 150 -12.25 -7.16 -14.69
CA PHE A 150 -11.82 -7.59 -16.01
C PHE A 150 -10.40 -7.11 -16.27
N ILE A 151 -9.49 -8.03 -16.60
CA ILE A 151 -8.12 -7.70 -16.99
C ILE A 151 -8.13 -7.36 -18.48
N ASN A 152 -7.95 -6.09 -18.80
CA ASN A 152 -7.83 -5.64 -20.19
C ASN A 152 -6.46 -6.05 -20.78
N GLY A 153 -6.42 -6.45 -22.05
CA GLY A 153 -5.19 -6.53 -22.83
C GLY A 153 -4.74 -5.18 -23.42
N ASP A 154 -3.78 -5.21 -24.35
CA ASP A 154 -3.08 -4.04 -24.92
C ASP A 154 -3.91 -3.09 -25.82
N ASN A 155 -5.21 -2.95 -25.54
CA ASN A 155 -6.15 -2.19 -26.38
C ASN A 155 -6.32 -0.73 -25.98
N ALA A 156 -5.51 -0.18 -25.06
CA ALA A 156 -5.66 1.21 -24.63
C ALA A 156 -5.37 2.21 -25.76
N THR A 157 -6.26 3.18 -25.96
CA THR A 157 -6.14 4.24 -26.96
C THR A 157 -4.98 5.16 -26.61
N THR A 158 -4.17 5.51 -27.60
CA THR A 158 -2.98 6.37 -27.43
C THR A 158 -3.19 7.79 -27.96
N THR A 159 -4.36 8.07 -28.54
CA THR A 159 -4.69 9.39 -29.08
C THR A 159 -5.25 10.28 -27.99
N MET A 160 -4.79 11.52 -27.96
CA MET A 160 -5.33 12.58 -27.11
C MET A 160 -6.17 13.56 -27.91
N ALA A 161 -7.14 14.16 -27.22
CA ALA A 161 -7.88 15.31 -27.70
C ALA A 161 -7.67 16.50 -26.75
N PRO A 162 -8.00 17.74 -27.18
CA PRO A 162 -8.07 18.87 -26.28
C PRO A 162 -9.05 18.61 -25.13
N ALA A 163 -8.77 19.20 -23.96
CA ALA A 163 -9.68 19.18 -22.83
C ALA A 163 -11.05 19.75 -23.21
N SER A 164 -12.10 19.07 -22.75
CA SER A 164 -13.50 19.45 -22.87
C SER A 164 -14.10 19.94 -21.55
N VAL A 165 -13.36 19.78 -20.45
CA VAL A 165 -13.74 20.24 -19.10
C VAL A 165 -12.61 21.04 -18.44
N GLU A 166 -12.96 21.94 -17.52
CA GLU A 166 -12.00 22.84 -16.85
C GLU A 166 -11.01 22.10 -15.93
N THR A 167 -11.48 21.06 -15.23
CA THR A 167 -10.67 20.24 -14.32
C THR A 167 -10.75 18.77 -14.76
N PRO A 168 -9.98 18.39 -15.79
CA PRO A 168 -10.11 17.07 -16.40
C PRO A 168 -9.61 15.93 -15.51
N LEU A 169 -8.81 16.21 -14.49
CA LEU A 169 -8.35 15.21 -13.53
C LEU A 169 -8.89 15.47 -12.12
N ALA A 170 -9.23 14.41 -11.38
CA ALA A 170 -9.54 14.49 -9.97
C ALA A 170 -8.61 13.60 -9.17
N ILE A 171 -8.11 14.11 -8.05
CA ILE A 171 -7.23 13.40 -7.13
C ILE A 171 -8.00 13.13 -5.85
N THR A 172 -7.95 11.88 -5.39
CA THR A 172 -8.38 11.47 -4.06
C THR A 172 -7.19 10.85 -3.33
N LEU A 173 -6.91 11.34 -2.12
CA LEU A 173 -5.89 10.80 -1.21
C LEU A 173 -6.58 9.90 -0.17
N PHE A 174 -6.12 8.67 -0.03
CA PHE A 174 -6.66 7.69 0.92
C PHE A 174 -5.90 7.64 2.24
N THR A 175 -4.58 7.81 2.17
CA THR A 175 -3.66 7.88 3.31
C THR A 175 -2.50 8.82 2.97
N PRO A 176 -2.04 9.67 3.90
CA PRO A 176 -2.64 9.93 5.21
C PRO A 176 -4.02 10.61 5.08
N ARG A 177 -4.92 10.34 6.02
CA ARG A 177 -6.19 11.07 6.15
C ARG A 177 -6.01 12.33 7.00
N GLN A 178 -6.96 13.26 6.90
CA GLN A 178 -6.96 14.49 7.69
C GLN A 178 -6.89 14.19 9.20
N GLY A 179 -5.85 14.70 9.86
CA GLY A 179 -5.61 14.55 11.29
C GLY A 179 -5.04 13.20 11.74
N GLN A 180 -4.81 12.27 10.82
CA GLN A 180 -4.34 10.92 11.15
C GLN A 180 -2.91 10.93 11.69
N ASN A 181 -2.60 10.00 12.60
CA ASN A 181 -1.22 9.74 13.03
C ASN A 181 -0.64 8.63 12.14
N VAL A 182 0.44 8.93 11.44
CA VAL A 182 1.08 7.97 10.54
C VAL A 182 2.53 7.73 10.89
N GLY A 183 2.96 6.51 10.60
CA GLY A 183 4.32 6.05 10.78
C GLY A 183 4.68 5.83 12.24
N LEU A 184 5.61 4.93 12.48
CA LEU A 184 6.27 4.80 13.76
C LEU A 184 7.66 5.44 13.66
N ASN A 185 7.91 6.46 14.49
CA ASN A 185 9.14 7.25 14.44
C ASN A 185 9.41 7.79 13.02
N GLY A 186 8.35 8.29 12.37
CA GLY A 186 8.37 8.80 11.00
C GLY A 186 8.47 7.78 9.86
N SER A 187 8.43 6.48 10.14
CA SER A 187 8.66 5.42 9.14
C SER A 187 7.55 4.36 9.08
N GLY A 188 7.46 3.66 7.95
CA GLY A 188 6.60 2.48 7.77
C GLY A 188 5.13 2.79 7.47
N TRP A 189 4.84 3.98 6.95
CA TRP A 189 3.52 4.42 6.50
C TRP A 189 3.53 4.68 5.01
N ASP A 190 2.40 5.01 4.43
CA ASP A 190 2.23 5.21 3.00
C ASP A 190 1.54 6.53 2.62
N VAL A 191 1.77 6.93 1.38
CA VAL A 191 0.96 7.90 0.65
C VAL A 191 0.27 7.13 -0.47
N ASP A 192 -1.05 7.05 -0.40
CA ASP A 192 -1.85 6.28 -1.37
C ASP A 192 -2.93 7.17 -1.97
N LEU A 193 -2.93 7.30 -3.30
CA LEU A 193 -3.85 8.16 -4.02
C LEU A 193 -4.32 7.54 -5.32
N VAL A 194 -5.47 7.99 -5.79
CA VAL A 194 -5.96 7.74 -7.13
C VAL A 194 -6.13 9.06 -7.88
N VAL A 195 -5.76 9.05 -9.15
CA VAL A 195 -6.07 10.12 -10.10
C VAL A 195 -7.09 9.58 -11.10
N VAL A 196 -8.24 10.24 -11.18
CA VAL A 196 -9.35 9.90 -12.06
C VAL A 196 -9.38 10.88 -13.23
N ASN A 197 -9.52 10.37 -14.44
CA ASN A 197 -9.73 11.17 -15.64
C ASN A 197 -11.23 11.40 -15.85
N ASN A 198 -11.70 12.59 -15.44
CA ASN A 198 -13.06 13.06 -15.64
C ASN A 198 -13.33 13.50 -17.08
N ASP A 199 -12.29 13.53 -17.93
CA ASP A 199 -12.38 13.77 -19.37
C ASP A 199 -11.80 12.60 -20.18
N PRO A 200 -12.52 11.46 -20.28
CA PRO A 200 -12.09 10.33 -21.08
C PRO A 200 -11.86 10.66 -22.56
N ALA A 201 -12.49 11.72 -23.10
CA ALA A 201 -12.28 12.15 -24.48
C ALA A 201 -10.89 12.77 -24.68
N ALA A 202 -10.39 13.53 -23.69
CA ALA A 202 -9.04 14.09 -23.71
C ALA A 202 -7.93 13.04 -23.51
N ASN A 203 -8.25 11.92 -22.86
CA ASN A 203 -7.34 10.77 -22.66
C ASN A 203 -5.99 11.16 -22.03
N TYR A 204 -6.03 11.86 -20.89
CA TYR A 204 -4.83 12.37 -20.22
C TYR A 204 -3.82 11.30 -19.78
N PHE A 205 -4.29 10.09 -19.48
CA PHE A 205 -3.47 8.94 -19.11
C PHE A 205 -2.95 8.12 -20.30
N SER A 206 -3.08 8.66 -21.51
CA SER A 206 -2.51 8.04 -22.70
C SER A 206 -0.99 7.79 -22.53
N PRO A 207 -0.48 6.62 -22.95
CA PRO A 207 0.97 6.38 -23.02
C PRO A 207 1.74 7.41 -23.84
N SER A 208 1.09 8.08 -24.81
CA SER A 208 1.72 9.16 -25.60
C SER A 208 2.04 10.41 -24.77
N ASN A 209 1.46 10.56 -23.58
CA ASN A 209 1.81 11.58 -22.59
C ASN A 209 2.94 11.16 -21.64
N GLY A 210 3.52 9.97 -21.84
CA GLY A 210 4.53 9.41 -20.93
C GLY A 210 3.95 8.84 -19.63
N VAL A 211 2.62 8.68 -19.54
CA VAL A 211 2.00 7.95 -18.43
C VAL A 211 2.24 6.46 -18.65
N THR A 212 2.88 5.81 -17.68
CA THR A 212 3.18 4.38 -17.77
C THR A 212 2.96 3.68 -16.43
N PRO A 213 2.25 2.55 -16.40
CA PRO A 213 2.27 1.68 -15.23
C PRO A 213 3.70 1.24 -14.93
N LEU A 214 4.08 1.22 -13.66
CA LEU A 214 5.42 0.77 -13.26
C LEU A 214 5.47 0.33 -11.79
N TYR A 215 6.49 -0.47 -11.50
CA TYR A 215 7.03 -0.65 -10.16
C TYR A 215 8.41 0.02 -10.08
N HIS A 216 8.51 1.12 -9.34
CA HIS A 216 9.73 1.89 -9.14
C HIS A 216 10.49 1.33 -7.93
N ASP A 217 11.54 0.56 -8.21
CA ASP A 217 12.26 -0.16 -7.16
C ASP A 217 13.27 0.73 -6.43
N ASN A 218 12.95 1.14 -5.20
CA ASN A 218 13.85 1.96 -4.38
C ASN A 218 15.17 1.27 -3.96
N PHE A 219 15.34 -0.03 -4.21
CA PHE A 219 16.58 -0.74 -3.89
C PHE A 219 17.59 -0.73 -5.04
N THR A 220 17.10 -0.71 -6.28
CA THR A 220 17.92 -0.92 -7.47
C THR A 220 17.87 0.24 -8.44
N ASP A 221 16.83 1.07 -8.36
CA ASP A 221 16.64 2.19 -9.28
C ASP A 221 17.29 3.49 -8.74
N PRO A 222 18.34 4.01 -9.40
CA PRO A 222 18.96 5.27 -9.03
C PRO A 222 18.06 6.50 -9.32
N ASN A 223 16.96 6.34 -10.04
CA ASN A 223 15.98 7.39 -10.27
C ASN A 223 14.97 7.52 -9.14
N PHE A 224 14.88 6.55 -8.21
CA PHE A 224 14.07 6.65 -7.00
C PHE A 224 14.61 7.71 -6.05
N LYS A 225 14.29 8.97 -6.31
CA LYS A 225 14.74 10.13 -5.54
C LYS A 225 13.82 11.32 -5.73
N PRO A 226 13.75 12.23 -4.74
CA PRO A 226 13.00 13.48 -4.86
C PRO A 226 13.61 14.41 -5.93
N GLY A 227 12.82 15.32 -6.46
CA GLY A 227 13.28 16.32 -7.43
C GLY A 227 13.58 15.75 -8.81
N VAL A 228 12.97 14.61 -9.14
CA VAL A 228 12.97 14.01 -10.47
C VAL A 228 11.52 13.96 -10.95
N VAL A 229 11.33 14.05 -12.27
CA VAL A 229 10.02 13.88 -12.89
C VAL A 229 9.49 12.49 -12.58
N SER A 230 8.23 12.39 -12.16
CA SER A 230 7.61 11.08 -11.92
C SER A 230 7.64 10.24 -13.19
N GLU A 231 8.22 9.06 -13.11
CA GLU A 231 8.24 8.13 -14.26
C GLU A 231 6.85 7.59 -14.59
N ALA A 232 5.95 7.49 -13.60
CA ALA A 232 4.62 6.91 -13.79
C ALA A 232 3.60 7.95 -14.29
N LEU A 233 3.65 9.17 -13.74
CA LEU A 233 2.72 10.25 -14.04
C LEU A 233 3.48 11.59 -14.11
N PRO A 234 4.02 11.97 -15.29
CA PRO A 234 4.97 13.09 -15.40
C PRO A 234 4.48 14.46 -14.89
N GLY A 235 3.17 14.70 -14.91
CA GLY A 235 2.56 15.94 -14.42
C GLY A 235 2.29 15.98 -12.92
N LEU A 236 2.52 14.89 -12.18
CA LEU A 236 2.21 14.81 -10.75
C LEU A 236 3.17 15.68 -9.93
N VAL A 237 2.58 16.50 -9.06
CA VAL A 237 3.28 17.25 -8.01
C VAL A 237 2.84 16.75 -6.65
N VAL A 238 3.81 16.40 -5.81
CA VAL A 238 3.61 16.09 -4.39
C VAL A 238 4.62 16.86 -3.58
N LEU A 239 4.14 17.66 -2.63
CA LEU A 239 4.97 18.42 -1.70
C LEU A 239 4.63 18.02 -0.27
N SER A 240 5.63 18.01 0.61
CA SER A 240 5.44 17.89 2.06
C SER A 240 6.00 19.12 2.76
N SER A 241 5.19 19.77 3.60
CA SER A 241 5.56 21.02 4.28
C SER A 241 6.77 20.87 5.20
N THR A 242 7.04 19.65 5.69
CA THR A 242 8.11 19.33 6.64
C THR A 242 9.19 18.43 6.04
N SER A 243 9.22 18.26 4.72
CA SER A 243 10.23 17.45 4.02
C SER A 243 11.65 17.87 4.41
N THR A 244 12.41 16.91 4.89
CA THR A 244 13.85 17.00 5.20
C THR A 244 14.71 16.41 4.08
N LEU A 245 14.10 15.98 2.98
CA LEU A 245 14.81 15.47 1.82
C LEU A 245 15.53 16.61 1.07
N ALA A 246 16.40 16.25 0.12
CA ALA A 246 17.14 17.23 -0.69
C ALA A 246 16.20 18.25 -1.35
N GLY A 247 16.49 19.54 -1.13
CA GLY A 247 15.69 20.69 -1.58
C GLY A 247 14.44 21.01 -0.73
N GLY A 248 14.18 20.24 0.32
CA GLY A 248 13.20 20.55 1.37
C GLY A 248 11.74 20.48 0.90
N ASN A 249 10.92 21.40 1.42
CA ASN A 249 9.47 21.44 1.19
C ASN A 249 9.03 21.92 -0.20
N ALA A 250 9.96 22.51 -0.96
CA ALA A 250 9.71 22.93 -2.35
C ALA A 250 10.00 21.81 -3.36
N THR A 251 10.67 20.72 -2.95
CA THR A 251 11.03 19.63 -3.86
C THR A 251 9.83 18.75 -4.16
N ASN A 252 9.61 18.47 -5.44
CA ASN A 252 8.58 17.53 -5.86
C ASN A 252 8.97 16.08 -5.48
N LEU A 253 8.10 15.41 -4.74
CA LEU A 253 8.26 14.06 -4.22
C LEU A 253 7.60 12.99 -5.11
N ALA A 254 6.98 13.37 -6.22
CA ALA A 254 6.18 12.49 -7.06
C ALA A 254 6.94 11.29 -7.67
N ASN A 255 8.28 11.35 -7.76
CA ASN A 255 9.08 10.21 -8.23
C ASN A 255 9.42 9.19 -7.11
N LEU A 256 8.90 9.39 -5.90
CA LEU A 256 9.05 8.44 -4.79
C LEU A 256 7.91 7.41 -4.72
N PHE A 257 6.89 7.51 -5.58
CA PHE A 257 5.87 6.48 -5.69
C PHE A 257 6.47 5.20 -6.27
N GLN A 258 6.38 4.09 -5.51
CA GLN A 258 6.84 2.78 -5.97
C GLN A 258 5.85 2.13 -6.93
N ILE A 259 4.55 2.37 -6.77
CA ILE A 259 3.54 1.76 -7.65
C ILE A 259 2.82 2.87 -8.39
N GLY A 260 2.80 2.76 -9.72
CA GLY A 260 1.84 3.44 -10.59
C GLY A 260 1.07 2.39 -11.38
N ALA A 261 -0.24 2.34 -11.24
CA ALA A 261 -1.06 1.27 -11.81
C ALA A 261 -2.32 1.80 -12.49
N VAL A 262 -2.69 1.19 -13.62
CA VAL A 262 -4.01 1.39 -14.22
C VAL A 262 -5.02 0.56 -13.44
N THR A 263 -6.01 1.22 -12.84
CA THR A 263 -7.08 0.55 -12.07
C THR A 263 -8.45 0.68 -12.71
N GLY A 264 -8.59 1.59 -13.69
CA GLY A 264 -9.83 1.81 -14.41
C GLY A 264 -9.60 1.98 -15.90
N VAL A 265 -10.34 1.22 -16.70
CA VAL A 265 -10.38 1.34 -18.16
C VAL A 265 -11.83 1.31 -18.61
N LYS A 266 -12.23 2.27 -19.44
CA LYS A 266 -13.57 2.33 -20.04
C LYS A 266 -13.45 2.64 -21.52
N ASN A 267 -14.09 1.84 -22.36
CA ASN A 267 -14.06 2.01 -23.82
C ASN A 267 -12.63 2.18 -24.36
N ASN A 268 -11.71 1.34 -23.90
CA ASN A 268 -10.29 1.40 -24.26
C ASN A 268 -9.55 2.69 -23.85
N THR A 269 -10.10 3.48 -22.94
CA THR A 269 -9.44 4.66 -22.38
C THR A 269 -9.13 4.40 -20.91
N ILE A 270 -7.92 4.73 -20.48
CA ILE A 270 -7.54 4.70 -19.06
C ILE A 270 -8.29 5.84 -18.35
N THR A 271 -9.10 5.48 -17.37
CA THR A 271 -9.92 6.42 -16.59
C THR A 271 -9.43 6.60 -15.16
N GLU A 272 -8.66 5.65 -14.63
CA GLU A 272 -8.16 5.73 -13.26
C GLU A 272 -6.73 5.22 -13.18
N PHE A 273 -5.88 5.98 -12.50
CA PHE A 273 -4.47 5.69 -12.28
C PHE A 273 -4.15 5.80 -10.79
N TRP A 274 -3.75 4.68 -10.20
CA TRP A 274 -3.46 4.55 -8.78
C TRP A 274 -1.96 4.71 -8.52
N MET A 275 -1.63 5.37 -7.43
CA MET A 275 -0.26 5.68 -7.05
C MET A 275 -0.05 5.39 -5.57
N THR A 276 0.90 4.49 -5.25
CA THR A 276 1.28 4.17 -3.87
C THR A 276 2.75 4.43 -3.60
N TRP A 277 3.04 5.17 -2.53
CA TRP A 277 4.38 5.39 -1.99
C TRP A 277 4.47 4.82 -0.57
N LEU A 278 5.29 3.78 -0.35
CA LEU A 278 5.71 3.38 0.99
C LEU A 278 6.84 4.29 1.49
N VAL A 279 6.54 5.06 2.53
CA VAL A 279 7.48 5.87 3.30
C VAL A 279 8.25 4.97 4.27
N GLY A 280 9.31 4.35 3.74
CA GLY A 280 10.12 3.41 4.52
C GLY A 280 11.02 4.05 5.58
N ALA A 281 11.28 5.37 5.50
CA ALA A 281 12.16 6.09 6.42
C ALA A 281 11.61 7.48 6.70
N ALA A 282 11.95 8.03 7.87
CA ALA A 282 11.56 9.38 8.25
C ALA A 282 12.13 10.40 7.26
N PHE A 283 11.23 11.14 6.61
CA PHE A 283 11.58 12.19 5.64
C PHE A 283 10.91 13.52 5.95
N ALA A 284 9.98 13.58 6.91
CA ALA A 284 9.12 14.73 7.15
C ALA A 284 9.18 15.23 8.61
N GLY A 285 10.31 14.97 9.28
CA GLY A 285 10.49 15.14 10.74
C GLY A 285 9.61 14.17 11.56
N VAL A 286 9.80 14.13 12.88
CA VAL A 286 9.17 13.15 13.78
C VAL A 286 8.48 13.89 14.94
N GLY A 287 7.26 13.47 15.29
CA GLY A 287 6.50 14.05 16.41
C GLY A 287 5.90 15.41 16.10
N GLN A 288 5.61 15.70 14.83
CA GLN A 288 5.12 16.99 14.37
C GLN A 288 4.02 16.84 13.33
N GLU A 289 3.20 17.88 13.21
CA GLU A 289 2.23 18.02 12.13
C GLU A 289 2.96 18.25 10.80
N SER A 290 2.44 17.65 9.73
CA SER A 290 2.87 17.85 8.35
C SER A 290 1.65 18.06 7.45
N ASN A 291 1.90 18.57 6.25
CA ASN A 291 0.90 18.74 5.21
C ASN A 291 1.41 18.13 3.90
N LEU A 292 0.55 17.38 3.22
CA LEU A 292 0.73 17.06 1.80
C LEU A 292 -0.04 18.05 0.95
N THR A 293 0.61 18.63 -0.06
CA THR A 293 -0.05 19.35 -1.16
C THR A 293 0.18 18.58 -2.45
N ILE A 294 -0.91 18.21 -3.13
CA ILE A 294 -0.90 17.33 -4.30
C ILE A 294 -1.76 17.91 -5.41
N TYR A 295 -1.25 17.91 -6.63
CA TYR A 295 -1.98 18.30 -7.84
C TYR A 295 -1.28 17.76 -9.09
N VAL A 296 -1.94 17.83 -10.24
CA VAL A 296 -1.37 17.50 -11.56
C VAL A 296 -1.34 18.74 -12.44
N VAL A 297 -0.20 18.98 -13.09
CA VAL A 297 -0.05 20.04 -14.10
C VAL A 297 -0.17 19.47 -15.52
N ASN A 298 -0.55 20.32 -16.47
CA ASN A 298 -0.52 19.96 -17.88
C ASN A 298 0.93 19.89 -18.38
N GLY A 299 1.36 18.69 -18.81
CA GLY A 299 2.73 18.41 -19.23
C GLY A 299 3.58 17.88 -18.09
N THR A 300 4.86 18.26 -18.07
CA THR A 300 5.83 17.78 -17.08
C THR A 300 5.89 18.69 -15.85
N ALA A 301 5.72 18.12 -14.67
CA ALA A 301 5.91 18.83 -13.42
C ALA A 301 7.38 19.22 -13.22
N PRO A 302 7.68 20.45 -12.77
CA PRO A 302 9.04 20.83 -12.46
C PRO A 302 9.54 20.08 -11.21
N PRO A 303 10.86 19.85 -11.09
CA PRO A 303 11.45 19.15 -9.95
C PRO A 303 11.37 19.95 -8.64
N THR A 304 11.19 21.26 -8.72
CA THR A 304 11.06 22.17 -7.57
C THR A 304 9.97 23.19 -7.84
N ILE A 305 9.12 23.46 -6.84
CA ILE A 305 7.98 24.38 -6.91
C ILE A 305 8.32 25.63 -6.09
N GLY A 306 8.65 26.72 -6.80
CA GLY A 306 8.88 28.03 -6.16
C GLY A 306 7.62 28.90 -6.09
N THR A 307 6.75 28.79 -7.09
CA THR A 307 5.45 29.48 -7.17
C THR A 307 4.40 28.50 -7.68
N ALA A 308 3.14 28.73 -7.30
CA ALA A 308 2.03 27.88 -7.75
C ALA A 308 1.95 27.89 -9.29
N PRO A 309 2.00 26.72 -9.95
CA PRO A 309 1.87 26.64 -11.39
C PRO A 309 0.51 27.14 -11.86
N THR A 310 0.47 27.79 -13.04
CA THR A 310 -0.78 28.30 -13.63
C THR A 310 -1.50 27.28 -14.51
N ASN A 311 -0.84 26.17 -14.82
CA ASN A 311 -1.31 25.11 -15.71
C ASN A 311 -1.79 23.86 -14.95
N ILE A 312 -2.36 24.02 -13.75
CA ILE A 312 -2.94 22.92 -12.97
C ILE A 312 -4.20 22.41 -13.69
N ILE A 313 -4.30 21.09 -13.84
CA ILE A 313 -5.42 20.40 -14.53
C ILE A 313 -6.19 19.45 -13.61
N SER A 314 -5.91 19.50 -12.31
CA SER A 314 -6.64 18.77 -11.29
C SER A 314 -7.19 19.70 -10.19
N ASN A 315 -7.99 19.16 -9.28
CA ASN A 315 -8.13 19.76 -7.97
C ASN A 315 -6.78 19.79 -7.23
N ILE A 316 -6.64 20.71 -6.29
CA ILE A 316 -5.50 20.76 -5.36
C ILE A 316 -5.94 20.07 -4.08
N VAL A 317 -5.26 18.98 -3.72
CA VAL A 317 -5.48 18.26 -2.48
C VAL A 317 -4.50 18.77 -1.43
N GLN A 318 -5.02 19.15 -0.27
CA GLN A 318 -4.23 19.51 0.90
C GLN A 318 -4.71 18.71 2.10
N VAL A 319 -3.83 17.96 2.73
CA VAL A 319 -4.15 17.13 3.89
C VAL A 319 -3.13 17.34 4.98
N ASN A 320 -3.60 17.74 6.16
CA ASN A 320 -2.76 17.81 7.36
C ASN A 320 -2.85 16.49 8.12
N PHE A 321 -1.72 16.05 8.66
CA PHE A 321 -1.59 14.80 9.39
C PHE A 321 -0.42 14.91 10.38
N ASN A 322 -0.33 13.97 11.30
CA ASN A 322 0.70 13.94 12.33
C ASN A 322 1.68 12.79 12.06
N ILE A 323 2.97 13.07 12.22
CA ILE A 323 4.00 12.03 12.11
C ILE A 323 4.35 11.55 13.51
N SER A 324 4.06 10.28 13.81
CA SER A 324 4.18 9.80 15.19
C SER A 324 5.64 9.77 15.66
N SER A 325 5.85 10.08 16.94
CA SER A 325 7.12 9.87 17.65
C SER A 325 7.01 8.70 18.62
N ASN A 326 8.13 8.07 18.89
CA ASN A 326 8.32 7.09 19.97
C ASN A 326 8.66 7.75 21.31
N VAL A 327 8.50 9.07 21.44
CA VAL A 327 8.54 9.71 22.76
C VAL A 327 7.25 9.35 23.46
N GLN A 328 7.29 8.27 24.23
CA GLN A 328 6.34 8.04 25.30
C GLN A 328 6.38 9.28 26.17
N THR A 329 5.39 10.17 26.03
CA THR A 329 5.26 11.28 26.95
C THR A 329 4.98 10.65 28.30
N THR A 330 5.97 10.63 29.19
CA THR A 330 5.72 10.57 30.62
C THR A 330 5.07 11.89 31.00
N GLY A 331 3.83 12.10 30.54
CA GLY A 331 3.05 13.27 30.83
C GLY A 331 2.47 13.10 32.23
N THR A 332 2.97 13.87 33.18
CA THR A 332 2.23 14.28 34.39
C THR A 332 1.04 15.17 34.00
N GLY A 333 0.16 14.66 33.15
CA GLY A 333 -1.06 15.32 32.71
C GLY A 333 -2.16 15.06 33.74
N SER A 334 -2.53 16.09 34.48
CA SER A 334 -3.70 16.09 35.35
C SER A 334 -4.93 15.60 34.56
N SER A 335 -5.53 14.51 35.01
CA SER A 335 -6.79 14.01 34.45
C SER A 335 -7.86 15.11 34.55
N PRO A 336 -8.60 15.42 33.46
CA PRO A 336 -9.85 16.13 33.62
C PRO A 336 -10.80 15.23 34.42
N ALA A 337 -11.39 15.80 35.47
CA ALA A 337 -12.27 15.10 36.40
C ALA A 337 -13.40 14.39 35.67
N ILE A 338 -13.53 13.09 35.95
CA ILE A 338 -14.65 12.25 35.51
C ILE A 338 -15.91 12.75 36.24
N THR A 339 -16.81 13.41 35.51
CA THR A 339 -18.20 13.53 35.94
C THR A 339 -18.94 12.34 35.36
N ILE A 340 -19.31 11.39 36.21
CA ILE A 340 -20.07 10.19 35.83
C ILE A 340 -21.50 10.62 35.46
N GLY A 341 -21.75 10.79 34.16
CA GLY A 341 -23.08 10.86 33.57
C GLY A 341 -23.41 9.52 32.91
N ALA A 342 -24.60 9.01 33.22
CA ALA A 342 -25.05 7.65 32.91
C ALA A 342 -24.91 7.21 31.44
N ALA A 343 -24.65 5.90 31.28
CA ALA A 343 -24.49 5.21 30.01
C ALA A 343 -25.59 5.57 28.98
N SER A 344 -25.17 5.99 27.80
CA SER A 344 -26.00 5.99 26.59
C SER A 344 -25.22 5.27 25.49
N ASN A 345 -25.82 4.18 25.02
CA ASN A 345 -25.27 3.28 24.02
C ASN A 345 -24.85 4.05 22.76
N ILE A 346 -23.57 3.98 22.39
CA ILE A 346 -23.12 4.38 21.05
C ILE A 346 -23.43 3.22 20.11
N ALA A 347 -24.45 3.41 19.29
CA ALA A 347 -24.69 2.60 18.11
C ALA A 347 -23.48 2.74 17.18
N ALA A 348 -22.87 1.61 16.83
CA ALA A 348 -21.93 1.53 15.72
C ALA A 348 -22.68 1.88 14.43
N SER A 349 -22.54 3.10 13.93
CA SER A 349 -22.92 3.42 12.56
C SER A 349 -21.89 2.80 11.64
N ALA A 350 -22.19 1.60 11.15
CA ALA A 350 -21.53 1.00 10.00
C ALA A 350 -21.65 1.97 8.81
N GLY A 351 -20.60 2.73 8.55
CA GLY A 351 -20.43 3.46 7.30
C GLY A 351 -20.12 2.46 6.20
N ALA A 352 -21.14 2.09 5.43
CA ALA A 352 -20.98 1.26 4.25
C ALA A 352 -20.01 1.95 3.27
N LEU A 353 -18.88 1.29 2.99
CA LEU A 353 -18.08 1.52 1.78
C LEU A 353 -18.96 1.14 0.58
N ILE A 354 -19.70 2.11 0.02
CA ILE A 354 -20.38 1.94 -1.26
C ILE A 354 -19.30 2.02 -2.34
N LEU A 355 -18.84 0.85 -2.78
CA LEU A 355 -18.14 0.69 -4.05
C LEU A 355 -19.15 1.05 -5.16
N GLY A 356 -18.87 2.13 -5.90
CA GLY A 356 -19.76 2.66 -6.92
C GLY A 356 -19.91 1.70 -8.10
N ILE A 357 -21.00 0.94 -8.11
CA ILE A 357 -21.56 0.36 -9.34
C ILE A 357 -22.25 1.50 -10.09
N LEU A 358 -21.63 2.02 -11.15
CA LEU A 358 -22.33 2.87 -12.11
C LEU A 358 -22.90 1.99 -13.23
N ALA A 359 -24.17 1.61 -13.08
CA ALA A 359 -24.97 1.00 -14.13
C ALA A 359 -25.24 2.03 -15.25
N PHE A 360 -25.10 1.62 -16.51
CA PHE A 360 -25.78 2.25 -17.64
C PHE A 360 -26.66 1.20 -18.33
N LEU A 361 -27.96 1.45 -18.31
CA LEU A 361 -28.99 0.85 -19.16
C LEU A 361 -29.62 2.01 -19.94
N VAL A 362 -29.27 2.14 -21.22
CA VAL A 362 -30.19 2.17 -22.38
C VAL A 362 -29.43 1.54 -23.54
#